data_AF-A0A4U9WAE2-F1
#
_entry.id   AF-A0A4U9WAE2-F1
#
_cell.length_a   1.000
_cell.length_b   1.000
_cell.length_c   1.000
_cell.angle_alpha   90.00
_cell.angle_beta   90.00
_cell.angle_gamma   90.00
#
_symmetry.space_group_name_H-M   'P 1'
#
loop_
_entity.id
_entity.type
_entity.pdbx_description
1 polymer ?
#
loop_
_entity_poly.entity_id
_entity_poly.type
_entity_poly.pdbx_seq_one_letter_code
_entity_poly.pdbx_strand_id
1 'polypeptide(L)' 'MIAAKSARNDNIKIIGFDGMKEARDAVDSDKTFVAVIRQYPDQMGAKAIDAAVDHLNGKPVAKLIPVAPGVYTGK' A
#
# COMPACT_ATOMS: atom_id res chain seq x y z
N MET A 1 -5.29 -9.44 -11.81
CA MET A 1 -5.46 -10.48 -10.77
C MET A 1 -6.15 -11.73 -11.34
N ILE A 2 -5.82 -12.17 -12.56
CA ILE A 2 -6.54 -13.28 -13.25
C ILE A 2 -5.61 -14.47 -13.59
N ALA A 3 -4.30 -14.27 -13.67
CA ALA A 3 -3.37 -15.33 -14.09
C ALA A 3 -3.13 -16.43 -13.04
N ALA A 4 -2.82 -16.07 -11.79
CA ALA A 4 -2.52 -17.06 -10.73
C ALA A 4 -3.75 -17.90 -10.32
N LYS A 5 -4.94 -17.28 -10.25
CA LYS A 5 -6.20 -17.97 -9.93
C LYS A 5 -6.60 -18.97 -11.01
N SER A 6 -6.28 -18.67 -12.27
CA SER A 6 -6.53 -19.57 -13.41
C SER A 6 -5.63 -20.80 -13.43
N ALA A 7 -4.48 -20.76 -12.74
CA ALA A 7 -3.52 -21.86 -12.69
C ALA A 7 -3.85 -22.94 -11.64
N ARG A 8 -4.85 -22.74 -10.77
CA ARG A 8 -5.25 -23.66 -9.67
C ARG A 8 -4.07 -24.24 -8.88
N ASN A 9 -3.04 -23.42 -8.69
CA ASN A 9 -1.81 -23.84 -8.03
C ASN A 9 -1.72 -23.16 -6.67
N ASP A 10 -2.04 -23.93 -5.63
CA ASP A 10 -2.06 -23.49 -4.24
C ASP A 10 -0.65 -23.19 -3.69
N ASN A 11 0.41 -23.50 -4.44
CA ASN A 11 1.78 -23.11 -4.10
C ASN A 11 2.12 -21.66 -4.49
N ILE A 12 1.27 -20.98 -5.26
CA ILE A 12 1.50 -19.59 -5.63
C ILE A 12 1.06 -18.68 -4.47
N LYS A 13 2.02 -17.91 -3.95
CA LYS A 13 1.77 -16.85 -2.97
C LYS A 13 1.63 -15.51 -3.70
N ILE A 14 0.51 -14.85 -3.48
CA ILE A 14 0.19 -13.53 -4.03
C ILE A 14 0.36 -12.50 -2.92
N ILE A 15 1.15 -11.47 -3.21
CA ILE A 15 1.33 -10.30 -2.35
C ILE A 15 0.71 -9.10 -3.07
N GLY A 16 -0.34 -8.53 -2.50
CA GLY A 16 -0.99 -7.33 -3.01
C GLY A 16 -0.16 -6.07 -2.74
N PHE A 17 -0.48 -5.00 -3.45
CA PHE A 17 0.06 -3.65 -3.24
C PHE A 17 -1.10 -2.66 -3.06
N ASP A 18 -0.82 -1.49 -2.49
CA ASP A 18 -1.77 -0.39 -2.16
C ASP A 18 -2.60 -0.58 -0.87
N GLY A 19 -3.02 -1.79 -0.53
CA GLY A 19 -3.75 -2.05 0.72
C GLY A 19 -5.23 -1.67 0.70
N MET A 20 -5.81 -1.56 -0.49
CA MET A 20 -7.24 -1.36 -0.69
C MET A 20 -8.06 -2.44 0.04
N LYS A 21 -9.33 -2.15 0.33
CA LYS A 21 -10.19 -3.06 1.11
C LYS A 21 -10.29 -4.43 0.43
N GLU A 22 -10.42 -4.45 -0.88
CA GLU A 22 -10.52 -5.65 -1.72
C GLU A 22 -9.29 -6.55 -1.57
N ALA A 23 -8.09 -5.96 -1.47
CA ALA A 23 -6.84 -6.71 -1.29
C ALA A 23 -6.71 -7.28 0.14
N ARG A 24 -7.23 -6.56 1.16
CA ARG A 24 -7.27 -7.07 2.54
C ARG A 24 -8.30 -8.18 2.70
N ASP A 25 -9.49 -8.01 2.12
CA ASP A 25 -10.52 -9.04 2.10
C ASP A 25 -10.01 -10.30 1.36
N ALA A 26 -9.23 -10.14 0.29
CA ALA A 26 -8.61 -11.26 -0.42
C ALA A 26 -7.59 -12.01 0.45
N VAL A 27 -6.76 -11.30 1.23
CA VAL A 27 -5.82 -11.91 2.19
C VAL A 27 -6.55 -12.71 3.28
N ASP A 28 -7.73 -12.25 3.70
CA ASP A 28 -8.51 -12.95 4.72
C ASP A 28 -9.33 -14.14 4.16
N SER A 29 -9.68 -14.13 2.87
CA SER A 29 -10.60 -15.10 2.25
C SER A 29 -9.96 -16.10 1.28
N ASP A 30 -8.78 -15.81 0.75
CA ASP A 30 -8.11 -16.62 -0.28
C ASP A 30 -6.73 -17.07 0.21
N LYS A 31 -6.54 -18.39 0.33
CA LYS A 31 -5.28 -18.99 0.80
C LYS A 31 -4.06 -18.62 -0.06
N THR A 32 -4.28 -18.25 -1.32
CA THR A 32 -3.20 -17.81 -2.20
C THR A 32 -2.78 -16.36 -1.96
N PHE A 33 -3.63 -15.53 -1.33
CA PHE A 33 -3.29 -14.16 -0.93
C PHE A 33 -2.73 -14.15 0.49
N VAL A 34 -1.42 -13.95 0.62
CA VAL A 34 -0.74 -14.10 1.92
C VAL A 34 -0.49 -12.77 2.62
N ALA A 35 -0.40 -11.67 1.85
CA ALA A 35 -0.13 -10.35 2.39
C ALA A 35 -0.53 -9.24 1.41
N VAL A 36 -0.68 -8.02 1.93
CA VAL A 36 -0.75 -6.79 1.12
C VAL A 36 0.13 -5.71 1.72
N ILE A 37 0.93 -5.05 0.89
CA ILE A 37 1.66 -3.84 1.25
C ILE A 37 0.67 -2.68 1.22
N ARG A 38 0.41 -2.09 2.39
CA ARG A 38 -0.55 -1.00 2.56
C ARG A 38 0.14 0.35 2.40
N GLN A 39 -0.42 1.18 1.53
CA GLN A 39 -0.05 2.59 1.41
C GLN A 39 -0.97 3.46 2.26
N TYR A 40 -0.52 4.68 2.53
CA TYR A 40 -1.26 5.70 3.27
C TYR A 40 -1.40 6.96 2.40
N PRO A 41 -2.28 6.91 1.37
CA PRO A 41 -2.43 8.02 0.43
C PRO A 41 -2.92 9.31 1.10
N ASP A 42 -3.70 9.18 2.17
CA ASP A 42 -4.11 10.24 3.07
C ASP A 42 -2.90 10.96 3.71
N GLN A 43 -1.96 10.20 4.26
CA GLN A 43 -0.75 10.75 4.86
C GLN A 43 0.18 11.35 3.81
N MET A 44 0.28 10.73 2.63
CA MET A 44 1.05 11.26 1.51
C MET A 44 0.48 12.61 1.06
N GLY A 45 -0.84 12.73 0.95
CA GLY A 45 -1.52 13.97 0.60
C GLY A 45 -1.32 15.07 1.64
N ALA A 46 -1.50 14.75 2.93
CA ALA A 46 -1.29 15.71 4.01
C ALA A 46 0.14 16.27 4.01
N LYS A 47 1.16 15.39 3.93
CA LYS A 47 2.56 15.80 3.87
C LYS A 47 2.89 16.63 2.62
N ALA A 48 2.22 16.37 1.49
CA ALA A 48 2.41 17.16 0.27
C ALA A 48 1.90 18.59 0.44
N ILE A 49 0.74 18.77 1.10
CA ILE A 49 0.21 20.10 1.41
C ILE A 49 1.10 20.81 2.42
N ASP A 50 1.54 20.14 3.48
CA ASP A 50 2.47 20.71 4.47
C ASP A 50 3.77 21.20 3.79
N ALA A 51 4.34 20.39 2.90
CA ALA A 51 5.53 20.75 2.13
C ALA A 51 5.30 21.97 1.22
N ALA A 52 4.12 22.07 0.59
CA ALA A 52 3.77 23.23 -0.22
C ALA A 52 3.66 24.50 0.63
N VAL A 53 3.01 24.43 1.80
CA VAL A 53 2.91 25.55 2.74
C VAL A 53 4.28 25.98 3.26
N ASP A 54 5.14 25.02 3.62
CA ASP A 54 6.50 25.31 4.08
C ASP A 54 7.35 25.97 2.99
N HIS A 55 7.23 25.52 1.74
CA HIS A 55 7.89 26.16 0.60
C HIS A 55 7.43 27.60 0.40
N LEU A 56 6.12 27.85 0.45
CA LEU A 56 5.53 29.19 0.31
C LEU A 56 5.96 30.12 1.46
N ASN A 57 6.20 29.57 2.65
CA ASN A 57 6.72 30.30 3.81
C ASN A 57 8.25 30.48 3.79
N GLY A 58 8.94 30.10 2.71
CA GLY A 58 10.39 30.26 2.56
C GLY A 58 11.23 29.26 3.37
N LYS A 59 10.62 28.19 3.91
CA LYS A 59 11.35 27.14 4.63
C LYS A 59 12.00 26.16 3.63
N PRO A 60 13.13 25.54 4.01
CA PRO A 60 13.72 24.48 3.21
C PRO A 60 12.84 23.22 3.26
N VAL A 61 12.53 22.67 2.09
CA VAL A 61 11.75 21.44 1.93
C VAL A 61 12.66 20.33 1.41
N ALA A 62 12.56 19.14 2.03
CA ALA A 62 13.35 17.98 1.62
C ALA A 62 12.88 17.47 0.25
N LYS A 63 13.83 17.02 -0.59
CA LYS A 63 13.54 16.42 -1.90
C LYS A 63 12.79 15.09 -1.81
N LEU A 64 12.90 14.40 -0.68
CA LEU A 64 12.26 13.11 -0.43
C LEU A 64 11.56 13.14 0.93
N ILE A 65 10.24 12.98 0.92
CA ILE A 65 9.40 12.90 2.12
C ILE A 65 8.75 11.52 2.14
N PRO A 66 9.37 10.51 2.76
CA PRO A 66 8.85 9.16 2.74
C PRO A 66 7.60 9.02 3.64
N VAL A 67 6.68 8.18 3.20
CA VAL A 67 5.60 7.64 4.02
C VAL A 67 5.85 6.14 4.12
N ALA A 68 6.11 5.66 5.34
CA ALA A 68 6.42 4.26 5.55
C ALA A 68 5.19 3.40 5.22
N PRO A 69 5.27 2.46 4.26
CA PRO A 69 4.18 1.55 3.99
C PRO A 69 4.00 0.56 5.15
N GLY A 70 2.77 0.08 5.33
CA GLY A 70 2.45 -1.00 6.25
C GLY A 70 2.48 -2.37 5.57
N VAL A 71 2.58 -3.44 6.36
CA VAL A 71 2.35 -4.81 5.90
C VAL A 71 1.08 -5.32 6.58
N TYR A 72 0.13 -5.81 5.80
CA TYR A 72 -1.05 -6.51 6.30
C TYR A 72 -0.93 -7.98 5.93
N THR A 73 -0.95 -8.85 6.94
CA THR A 73 -1.05 -10.30 6.81
C THR A 73 -2.40 -10.75 7.38
N GLY A 74 -2.93 -11.88 6.90
CA GLY A 74 -4.21 -12.41 7.35
C GLY A 74 -4.28 -12.58 8.87
N LYS A 75 -5.50 -12.51 9.41
CA LYS A 75 -5.78 -12.69 10.84
C LYS A 75 -5.52 -14.10 11.34
#